data_AF-A0A1V4RB86-F1
#
_entry.id   AF-A0A1V4RB86-F1
#
_cell.length_a   1.000
_cell.length_b   1.000
_cell.length_c   1.000
_cell.angle_alpha   90.00
_cell.angle_beta   90.00
_cell.angle_gamma   90.00
#
_symmetry.space_group_name_H-M   'P 1'
#
loop_
_entity.id
_entity.type
_entity.pdbx_description
1 polymer ?
#
loop_
_entity_poly.entity_id
_entity_poly.type
_entity_poly.pdbx_seq_one_letter_code
_entity_poly.pdbx_strand_id
1 'polypeptide(L)'
;MRKINYWVVVVIFVLASFLIVRIETANSGVSYSARLDKFPVKIGSWRGEDIKVEDHVLDILGTKDVIIRRYKDKSGDTLILTVVYSDNNRDSFHPPEYCYIGGGAKLISKTKEAIPLEGGGNFITNKLVMKHSGGVIKAWYWYSAGDTFTDSYYLQQADFVWKAIKGRGLDGALIRVSIDRGGADMERKTKDFIREAIPFLKKTL
;
A
#
# COMPACT_ATOMS: atom_id res chain seq x y z
N MET A 1 1.32 -44.14 21.81
CA MET A 1 0.91 -42.71 21.81
C MET A 1 1.62 -41.99 22.95
N ARG A 2 2.51 -41.03 22.67
CA ARG A 2 3.26 -40.28 23.69
C ARG A 2 2.29 -39.32 24.39
N LYS A 3 2.10 -39.43 25.71
CA LYS A 3 1.28 -38.48 26.48
C LYS A 3 2.01 -37.13 26.49
N ILE A 4 1.46 -36.14 25.79
CA ILE A 4 1.95 -34.76 25.87
C ILE A 4 1.69 -34.29 27.31
N ASN A 5 2.75 -33.85 27.99
CA ASN A 5 2.66 -33.29 29.33
C ASN A 5 1.94 -31.94 29.25
N TYR A 6 0.79 -31.82 29.88
CA TYR A 6 -0.03 -30.60 29.87
C TYR A 6 0.73 -29.37 30.39
N TRP A 7 1.74 -29.57 31.26
CA TRP A 7 2.64 -28.50 31.69
C TRP A 7 3.44 -27.85 30.56
N VAL A 8 3.82 -28.61 29.52
CA VAL A 8 4.51 -28.04 28.35
C VAL A 8 3.59 -27.08 27.61
N VAL A 9 2.31 -27.44 27.47
CA VAL A 9 1.30 -26.60 26.83
C VAL A 9 1.09 -25.32 27.64
N VAL A 10 0.95 -25.43 28.96
CA VAL A 10 0.79 -24.28 29.86
C VAL A 10 1.98 -23.31 29.76
N VAL A 11 3.22 -23.83 29.79
CA VAL A 11 4.43 -23.00 29.67
C VAL A 11 4.48 -22.29 28.32
N ILE A 12 4.11 -22.96 27.23
CA ILE A 12 4.04 -22.33 25.90
C ILE A 12 3.03 -21.18 25.90
N PHE A 13 1.83 -21.37 26.46
CA PHE A 13 0.81 -20.31 26.53
C PHE A 13 1.26 -19.13 27.40
N VAL A 14 1.92 -19.36 28.53
CA VAL A 14 2.41 -18.29 29.40
C VAL A 14 3.53 -17.50 28.71
N LEU A 15 4.48 -18.18 28.07
CA LEU A 15 5.55 -17.52 27.32
C LEU A 15 5.01 -16.74 26.11
N ALA A 16 4.04 -17.30 25.40
CA ALA A 16 3.37 -16.61 24.30
C ALA A 16 2.63 -15.36 24.79
N SER A 17 1.88 -15.47 25.90
CA SER A 17 1.15 -14.35 26.49
C SER A 17 2.10 -13.24 26.94
N PHE A 18 3.20 -13.60 27.62
CA PHE A 18 4.22 -12.64 28.03
C PHE A 18 4.87 -11.95 26.83
N LEU A 19 5.18 -12.71 25.77
CA LEU A 19 5.72 -12.15 24.53
C LEU A 19 4.74 -11.18 23.87
N ILE A 20 3.45 -11.52 23.80
CA ILE A 20 2.39 -10.65 23.24
C ILE A 20 2.33 -9.34 24.02
N VAL A 21 2.23 -9.38 25.36
CA VAL A 21 2.19 -8.18 26.21
C VAL A 21 3.43 -7.31 26.01
N ARG A 22 4.62 -7.92 25.86
CA ARG A 22 5.86 -7.18 25.60
C ARG A 22 5.88 -6.51 24.23
N ILE A 23 5.34 -7.17 23.20
CA ILE A 23 5.23 -6.61 21.85
C ILE A 23 4.24 -5.44 21.83
N GLU A 24 3.05 -5.61 22.42
CA GLU A 24 2.03 -4.55 22.46
C GLU A 24 2.54 -3.32 23.21
N THR A 25 3.16 -3.51 24.39
CA THR A 25 3.71 -2.40 25.18
C THR A 25 4.88 -1.69 24.50
N ALA A 26 5.73 -2.39 23.75
CA ALA A 26 6.81 -1.79 22.98
C ALA A 26 6.32 -0.97 21.78
N ASN A 27 5.25 -1.42 21.11
CA ASN A 27 4.72 -0.76 19.91
C ASN A 27 3.76 0.40 20.22
N SER A 28 3.24 0.49 21.45
CA SER A 28 2.30 1.54 21.89
C SER A 28 2.88 2.97 21.93
N GLY A 29 4.19 3.14 21.72
CA GLY A 29 4.90 4.42 21.91
C GLY A 29 5.43 5.09 20.64
N VAL A 30 5.32 4.47 19.47
CA VAL A 30 5.96 4.96 18.24
C VAL A 30 4.90 5.16 17.16
N SER A 31 4.22 6.31 17.18
CA SER A 31 3.39 6.77 16.06
C SER A 31 4.26 7.62 15.14
N TYR A 32 4.56 7.10 13.96
CA TYR A 32 5.08 7.90 12.85
C TYR A 32 3.86 8.36 12.05
N SER A 33 3.55 9.65 12.01
CA SER A 33 2.58 10.17 11.06
C SER A 33 3.28 10.40 9.73
N ALA A 34 2.85 9.72 8.66
CA ALA A 34 3.34 10.03 7.33
C ALA A 34 3.10 11.50 7.00
N ARG A 35 4.09 12.14 6.37
CA ARG A 35 4.02 13.54 5.91
C ARG A 35 3.33 13.63 4.55
N LEU A 36 2.16 12.99 4.45
CA LEU A 36 1.36 12.98 3.22
C LEU A 36 0.96 14.41 2.81
N ASP A 37 0.78 15.32 3.78
CA ASP A 37 0.59 16.75 3.56
C ASP A 37 1.69 17.40 2.68
N LYS A 38 2.91 16.84 2.71
CA LYS A 38 4.06 17.30 1.92
C LYS A 38 4.18 16.62 0.57
N PHE A 39 3.33 15.65 0.25
CA PHE A 39 3.38 14.97 -1.05
C PHE A 39 3.05 15.95 -2.18
N PRO A 40 3.91 16.07 -3.21
CA PRO A 40 3.83 17.18 -4.13
C PRO A 40 2.57 17.14 -5.01
N VAL A 41 1.92 18.29 -5.14
CA VAL A 41 0.78 18.48 -6.06
C VAL A 41 1.24 18.45 -7.52
N LYS A 42 2.53 18.64 -7.80
CA LYS A 42 3.10 18.58 -9.15
C LYS A 42 4.21 17.55 -9.23
N ILE A 43 4.14 16.63 -10.19
CA ILE A 43 5.15 15.61 -10.48
C ILE A 43 5.43 15.66 -11.98
N GLY A 44 6.63 16.10 -12.37
CA GLY A 44 6.96 16.32 -13.78
C GLY A 44 5.96 17.22 -14.50
N SER A 45 5.32 16.68 -15.54
CA SER A 45 4.27 17.34 -16.33
C SER A 45 2.87 17.23 -15.74
N TRP A 46 2.70 16.45 -14.68
CA TRP A 46 1.42 16.16 -14.05
C TRP A 46 1.07 17.18 -12.97
N ARG A 47 -0.17 17.67 -12.99
CA ARG A 47 -0.74 18.50 -11.92
C ARG A 47 -1.86 17.75 -11.22
N GLY A 48 -1.74 17.66 -9.91
CA GLY A 48 -2.63 16.96 -9.01
C GLY A 48 -3.76 17.85 -8.49
N GLU A 49 -4.87 17.21 -8.21
CA GLU A 49 -6.01 17.74 -7.47
C GLU A 49 -6.49 16.67 -6.51
N ASP A 50 -6.59 17.03 -5.22
CA ASP A 50 -7.03 16.11 -4.19
C ASP A 50 -8.52 15.79 -4.33
N ILE A 51 -8.83 14.51 -4.29
CA ILE A 51 -10.19 13.99 -4.21
C ILE A 51 -10.50 13.84 -2.73
N LYS A 52 -11.51 14.58 -2.25
CA LYS A 52 -11.97 14.48 -0.87
C LYS A 52 -12.44 13.05 -0.61
N VAL A 53 -11.89 12.44 0.44
CA VAL A 53 -12.34 11.15 0.96
C VAL A 53 -13.44 11.43 1.97
N GLU A 54 -14.56 10.73 1.86
CA GLU A 54 -15.67 10.87 2.80
C GLU A 54 -15.31 10.24 4.16
N ASP A 55 -15.80 10.82 5.25
CA ASP A 55 -15.44 10.40 6.61
C ASP A 55 -15.73 8.91 6.85
N HIS A 56 -16.87 8.42 6.35
CA HIS A 56 -17.24 7.01 6.47
C HIS A 56 -16.24 6.06 5.76
N VAL A 57 -15.57 6.52 4.70
CA VAL A 57 -14.54 5.73 4.01
C VAL A 57 -13.26 5.72 4.83
N LEU A 58 -12.90 6.84 5.47
CA LEU A 58 -11.76 6.88 6.39
C LEU A 58 -11.98 5.97 7.60
N ASP A 59 -13.21 5.90 8.10
CA ASP A 59 -13.59 4.99 9.19
C ASP A 59 -13.43 3.52 8.78
N ILE A 60 -13.88 3.15 7.57
CA ILE A 60 -13.69 1.80 7.02
C ILE A 60 -12.20 1.49 6.82
N LEU A 61 -11.41 2.45 6.35
CA LEU A 61 -9.97 2.29 6.17
C LEU A 61 -9.21 2.24 7.51
N GLY A 62 -9.82 2.69 8.61
CA GLY A 62 -9.20 2.72 9.93
C GLY A 62 -8.00 3.67 10.05
N THR A 63 -7.88 4.64 9.14
CA THR A 63 -6.80 5.63 9.09
C THR A 63 -7.26 6.94 8.44
N LYS A 64 -6.70 8.07 8.92
CA LYS A 64 -6.90 9.40 8.34
C LYS A 64 -5.79 9.78 7.37
N ASP A 65 -4.68 9.04 7.36
CA ASP A 65 -3.53 9.30 6.50
C ASP A 65 -3.77 8.69 5.11
N VAL A 66 -4.69 9.32 4.38
CA VAL A 66 -5.12 8.89 3.04
C VAL A 66 -5.00 10.04 2.08
N ILE A 67 -4.32 9.81 0.95
CA ILE A 67 -4.38 10.70 -0.21
C ILE A 67 -4.99 9.94 -1.37
N ILE A 68 -6.06 10.50 -1.93
CA ILE A 68 -6.54 10.17 -3.26
C ILE A 68 -6.37 11.42 -4.11
N ARG A 69 -5.52 11.37 -5.12
CA ARG A 69 -5.19 12.54 -5.95
C ARG A 69 -5.32 12.20 -7.42
N ARG A 70 -6.10 13.00 -8.13
CA ARG A 70 -6.19 12.93 -9.60
C ARG A 70 -5.09 13.79 -10.19
N TYR A 71 -4.20 13.19 -10.94
CA TYR A 71 -3.20 13.90 -11.72
C TYR A 71 -3.67 14.04 -13.17
N LYS A 72 -3.46 15.22 -13.75
CA LYS A 72 -3.75 15.53 -15.15
C LYS A 72 -2.52 16.13 -15.82
N ASP A 73 -2.19 15.69 -17.02
CA ASP A 73 -1.12 16.27 -17.83
C ASP A 73 -1.64 17.34 -18.81
N LYS A 74 -0.73 17.97 -19.56
CA LYS A 74 -1.09 19.02 -20.55
C LYS A 74 -1.88 18.49 -21.75
N SER A 75 -1.75 17.20 -22.08
CA SER A 75 -2.52 16.53 -23.14
C SER A 75 -3.95 16.21 -22.69
N GLY A 76 -4.24 16.34 -21.39
CA GLY A 76 -5.54 16.05 -20.81
C GLY A 76 -5.68 14.62 -20.30
N ASP A 77 -4.62 13.82 -20.40
CA ASP A 77 -4.60 12.48 -19.83
C ASP A 77 -4.68 12.55 -18.31
N THR A 78 -5.29 11.53 -17.69
CA THR A 78 -5.50 11.49 -16.25
C THR A 78 -5.11 10.15 -15.63
N LEU A 79 -4.60 10.21 -14.41
CA LEU A 79 -4.35 9.07 -13.55
C LEU A 79 -4.75 9.39 -12.11
N ILE A 80 -5.03 8.37 -11.32
CA ILE A 80 -5.36 8.50 -9.90
C ILE A 80 -4.26 7.84 -9.09
N LEU A 81 -3.63 8.62 -8.22
CA LEU A 81 -2.77 8.13 -7.15
C LEU A 81 -3.63 7.91 -5.90
N THR A 82 -3.44 6.79 -5.24
CA THR A 82 -4.02 6.48 -3.94
C THR A 82 -2.89 6.02 -3.03
N VAL A 83 -2.76 6.67 -1.88
CA VAL A 83 -1.85 6.30 -0.80
C VAL A 83 -2.71 6.14 0.45
N VAL A 84 -2.70 4.94 1.02
CA VAL A 84 -3.33 4.65 2.32
C VAL A 84 -2.20 4.28 3.25
N TYR A 85 -1.92 5.12 4.25
CA TYR A 85 -0.89 4.89 5.25
C TYR A 85 -1.51 4.50 6.59
N SER A 86 -0.84 3.62 7.33
CA SER A 86 -1.22 3.25 8.68
C SER A 86 0.04 3.05 9.50
N ASP A 87 0.07 3.64 10.69
CA ASP A 87 1.20 3.58 11.64
C ASP A 87 1.14 2.35 12.55
N ASN A 88 -0.07 1.84 12.84
CA ASN A 88 -0.26 0.77 13.81
C ASN A 88 -1.45 -0.17 13.52
N ASN A 89 -2.26 0.10 12.48
CA ASN A 89 -3.41 -0.72 12.13
C ASN A 89 -3.14 -1.58 10.89
N ARG A 90 -3.04 -2.90 11.09
CA ARG A 90 -2.79 -3.88 10.01
C ARG A 90 -4.04 -4.16 9.16
N ASP A 91 -5.23 -3.83 9.67
CA ASP A 91 -6.51 -4.10 9.00
C ASP A 91 -6.74 -3.19 7.79
N SER A 92 -6.01 -2.08 7.70
CA SER A 92 -6.08 -1.12 6.60
C SER A 92 -5.47 -1.63 5.28
N PHE A 93 -4.70 -2.73 5.33
CA PHE A 93 -3.98 -3.23 4.16
C PHE A 93 -4.61 -4.51 3.65
N HIS A 94 -5.37 -4.40 2.56
CA HIS A 94 -5.78 -5.56 1.77
C HIS A 94 -5.40 -5.37 0.30
N PRO A 95 -5.25 -6.46 -0.47
CA PRO A 95 -5.09 -6.38 -1.91
C PRO A 95 -6.20 -5.54 -2.56
N PRO A 96 -5.87 -4.52 -3.37
CA PRO A 96 -6.85 -3.59 -3.94
C PRO A 96 -7.96 -4.25 -4.74
N GLU A 97 -7.68 -5.42 -5.34
CA GLU A 97 -8.65 -6.19 -6.10
C GLU A 97 -9.93 -6.50 -5.31
N TYR A 98 -9.87 -6.64 -3.97
CA TYR A 98 -11.07 -6.92 -3.17
C TYR A 98 -12.06 -5.77 -3.18
N CYS A 99 -11.61 -4.52 -3.04
CA CYS A 99 -12.47 -3.34 -3.17
C CYS A 99 -13.06 -3.23 -4.57
N TYR A 100 -12.25 -3.46 -5.60
CA TYR A 100 -12.73 -3.38 -6.98
C TYR A 100 -13.79 -4.43 -7.28
N ILE A 101 -13.60 -5.66 -6.81
CA ILE A 101 -14.57 -6.75 -6.96
C ILE A 101 -15.85 -6.44 -6.16
N GLY A 102 -15.72 -5.95 -4.93
CA GLY A 102 -16.85 -5.49 -4.12
C GLY A 102 -17.65 -4.36 -4.78
N GLY A 103 -16.98 -3.48 -5.53
CA GLY A 103 -17.59 -2.43 -6.36
C GLY A 103 -18.15 -2.91 -7.70
N GLY A 104 -18.20 -4.23 -7.95
CA GLY A 104 -18.77 -4.82 -9.16
C GLY A 104 -17.82 -4.92 -10.35
N ALA A 105 -16.51 -4.66 -10.18
CA ALA A 105 -15.53 -4.91 -11.23
C ALA A 105 -15.15 -6.40 -11.30
N LYS A 106 -14.88 -6.88 -12.51
CA LYS A 106 -14.36 -8.23 -12.77
C LYS A 106 -12.86 -8.18 -12.98
N LEU A 107 -12.11 -8.94 -12.19
CA LEU A 107 -10.67 -9.13 -12.40
C LEU A 107 -10.45 -9.88 -13.73
N ILE A 108 -9.64 -9.30 -14.61
CA ILE A 108 -9.24 -9.88 -15.89
C ILE A 108 -7.86 -10.51 -15.78
N SER A 109 -6.90 -9.80 -15.20
CA SER A 109 -5.57 -10.33 -14.94
C SER A 109 -4.88 -9.64 -13.76
N LYS A 110 -3.96 -10.39 -13.13
CA LYS A 110 -3.03 -9.91 -12.12
C LYS A 110 -1.64 -10.43 -12.48
N THR A 111 -0.70 -9.53 -12.74
CA THR A 111 0.68 -9.88 -13.10
C THR A 111 1.67 -9.02 -12.29
N LYS A 112 2.95 -9.40 -12.30
CA LYS A 112 4.02 -8.50 -11.87
C LYS A 112 4.52 -7.69 -13.05
N GLU A 113 4.86 -6.43 -12.83
CA GLU A 113 5.46 -5.55 -13.84
C GLU A 113 6.67 -4.83 -13.27
N ALA A 114 7.80 -4.92 -13.99
CA ALA A 114 9.03 -4.23 -13.68
C ALA A 114 9.03 -2.83 -14.33
N ILE A 115 9.32 -1.81 -13.52
CA ILE A 115 9.52 -0.44 -13.94
C ILE A 115 11.01 -0.12 -13.77
N PRO A 116 11.76 0.10 -14.86
CA PRO A 116 13.18 0.46 -14.76
C PRO A 116 13.36 1.79 -14.02
N LEU A 117 14.33 1.86 -13.11
CA LEU A 117 14.67 3.07 -12.37
C LEU A 117 15.91 3.78 -12.95
N GLU A 118 15.99 5.10 -12.76
CA GLU A 118 17.20 5.86 -13.08
C GLU A 118 18.32 5.45 -12.10
N GLY A 119 19.50 5.12 -12.63
CA GLY A 119 20.63 4.59 -11.84
C GLY A 119 20.75 3.07 -11.80
N GLY A 120 19.85 2.35 -12.48
CA GLY A 120 19.89 0.89 -12.61
C GLY A 120 18.96 0.16 -11.63
N GLY A 121 18.54 -1.04 -12.04
CA GLY A 121 17.58 -1.86 -11.29
C GLY A 121 16.13 -1.68 -11.74
N ASN A 122 15.27 -2.55 -11.20
CA ASN A 122 13.84 -2.59 -11.53
C ASN A 122 13.01 -2.43 -10.26
N PHE A 123 12.02 -1.54 -10.31
CA PHE A 123 10.98 -1.45 -9.32
C PHE A 123 9.84 -2.41 -9.69
N ILE A 124 9.61 -3.42 -8.86
CA ILE A 124 8.59 -4.44 -9.12
C ILE A 124 7.26 -3.98 -8.53
N THR A 125 6.22 -4.00 -9.35
CA THR A 125 4.85 -3.66 -8.97
C THR A 125 3.91 -4.80 -9.32
N ASN A 126 2.75 -4.88 -8.65
CA ASN A 126 1.64 -5.65 -9.18
C ASN A 126 0.89 -4.81 -10.21
N LYS A 127 0.44 -5.44 -11.29
CA LYS A 127 -0.47 -4.87 -12.27
C LYS A 127 -1.80 -5.61 -12.22
N LEU A 128 -2.88 -4.87 -12.08
CA LEU A 128 -4.25 -5.33 -12.22
C LEU A 128 -4.85 -4.82 -13.52
N VAL A 129 -5.56 -5.69 -14.22
CA VAL A 129 -6.48 -5.32 -15.28
C VAL A 129 -7.87 -5.75 -14.86
N MET A 130 -8.81 -4.81 -14.78
CA MET A 130 -10.16 -5.03 -14.28
C MET A 130 -11.17 -4.43 -15.24
N LYS A 131 -12.30 -5.11 -15.42
CA LYS A 131 -13.42 -4.65 -16.25
C LYS A 131 -14.58 -4.23 -15.37
N HIS A 132 -15.15 -3.06 -15.59
CA HIS A 132 -16.36 -2.60 -14.92
C HIS A 132 -17.39 -2.13 -15.96
N SER A 133 -18.58 -1.73 -15.52
CA SER A 133 -19.67 -1.24 -16.41
C SER A 133 -19.23 -0.08 -17.31
N GLY A 134 -18.35 0.77 -16.80
CA GLY A 134 -17.86 1.96 -17.49
C GLY A 134 -16.62 1.75 -18.35
N GLY A 135 -15.93 0.59 -18.32
CA GLY A 135 -14.67 0.45 -19.04
C GLY A 135 -13.70 -0.59 -18.48
N VAL A 136 -12.40 -0.34 -18.71
CA VAL A 136 -11.29 -1.17 -18.22
C VAL A 136 -10.37 -0.29 -17.39
N ILE A 137 -10.15 -0.71 -16.15
CA ILE A 137 -9.23 -0.10 -15.21
C ILE A 137 -7.93 -0.88 -15.26
N LYS A 138 -6.82 -0.15 -15.38
CA LYS A 138 -5.47 -0.70 -15.17
C LYS A 138 -4.88 -0.04 -13.94
N ALA A 139 -4.36 -0.84 -13.02
CA ALA A 139 -3.80 -0.32 -11.78
C ALA A 139 -2.45 -0.98 -11.48
N TRP A 140 -1.48 -0.16 -11.11
CA TRP A 140 -0.20 -0.59 -10.54
C TRP A 140 -0.24 -0.35 -9.05
N TYR A 141 0.15 -1.34 -8.27
CA TYR A 141 0.19 -1.19 -6.82
C TYR A 141 1.34 -1.96 -6.19
N TRP A 142 1.75 -1.45 -5.03
CA TRP A 142 2.78 -2.02 -4.18
C TRP A 142 2.53 -1.58 -2.75
N TYR A 143 3.28 -2.16 -1.85
CA TYR A 143 3.20 -1.92 -0.43
C TYR A 143 4.49 -1.26 0.07
N SER A 144 4.40 -0.51 1.15
CA SER A 144 5.55 -0.12 1.96
C SER A 144 5.47 -0.74 3.35
N ALA A 145 6.64 -1.02 3.93
CA ALA A 145 6.81 -1.30 5.34
C ALA A 145 7.99 -0.45 5.82
N GLY A 146 7.71 0.72 6.42
CA GLY A 146 8.65 1.83 6.52
C GLY A 146 9.26 2.19 5.15
N ASP A 147 10.58 2.33 5.12
CA ASP A 147 11.34 2.77 3.93
C ASP A 147 11.43 1.73 2.79
N THR A 148 10.96 0.50 3.03
CA THR A 148 11.09 -0.60 2.06
C THR A 148 9.80 -0.80 1.29
N PHE A 149 9.90 -0.85 -0.04
CA PHE A 149 8.78 -1.16 -0.92
C PHE A 149 8.78 -2.63 -1.35
N THR A 150 7.60 -3.24 -1.43
CA THR A 150 7.43 -4.63 -1.84
C THR A 150 6.18 -4.82 -2.70
N ASP A 151 6.26 -5.70 -3.68
CA ASP A 151 5.12 -6.15 -4.47
C ASP A 151 4.33 -7.28 -3.77
N SER A 152 4.80 -7.82 -2.65
CA SER A 152 4.15 -8.95 -1.99
C SER A 152 3.51 -8.54 -0.68
N TYR A 153 2.18 -8.70 -0.61
CA TYR A 153 1.42 -8.56 0.63
C TYR A 153 1.98 -9.47 1.74
N TYR A 154 2.29 -10.73 1.43
CA TYR A 154 2.80 -11.67 2.42
C TYR A 154 4.19 -11.30 2.94
N LEU A 155 5.04 -10.73 2.08
CA LEU A 155 6.35 -10.24 2.53
C LEU A 155 6.20 -9.01 3.43
N GLN A 156 5.27 -8.10 3.09
CA GLN A 156 4.92 -6.97 3.96
C GLN A 156 4.44 -7.47 5.34
N GLN A 157 3.54 -8.46 5.37
CA GLN A 157 3.03 -9.02 6.62
C GLN A 157 4.10 -9.76 7.43
N ALA A 158 5.02 -10.45 6.76
CA ALA A 158 6.16 -11.08 7.43
C ALA A 158 7.13 -10.04 8.03
N ASP A 159 7.39 -8.94 7.31
CA ASP A 159 8.22 -7.84 7.81
C ASP A 159 7.61 -7.16 9.04
N PHE A 160 6.30 -6.91 9.02
CA PHE A 160 5.58 -6.42 10.19
C PHE A 160 5.67 -7.37 11.40
N VAL A 161 5.53 -8.68 11.20
CA VAL A 161 5.72 -9.65 12.31
C VAL A 161 7.13 -9.55 12.87
N TRP A 162 8.14 -9.45 12.00
CA TRP A 162 9.54 -9.36 12.42
C TRP A 162 9.86 -8.04 13.13
N LYS A 163 9.31 -6.93 12.67
CA LYS A 163 9.41 -5.61 13.31
C LYS A 163 8.72 -5.59 14.67
N ALA A 164 7.54 -6.20 14.78
CA ALA A 164 6.83 -6.34 16.05
C ALA A 164 7.67 -7.09 17.10
N ILE A 165 8.29 -8.21 16.71
CA ILE A 165 9.20 -8.98 17.58
C ILE A 165 10.40 -8.12 18.04
N LYS A 166 10.87 -7.22 17.18
CA LYS A 166 11.99 -6.30 17.46
C LYS A 166 11.58 -4.99 18.14
N GLY A 167 10.30 -4.79 18.45
CA GLY A 167 9.78 -3.53 19.01
C GLY A 167 10.00 -2.33 18.09
N ARG A 168 9.86 -2.52 16.77
CA ARG A 168 9.95 -1.46 15.76
C ARG A 168 8.54 -1.11 15.25
N GLY A 169 8.37 0.13 14.77
CA GLY A 169 7.14 0.61 14.16
C GLY A 169 6.61 -0.32 13.07
N LEU A 170 5.28 -0.46 13.02
CA LEU A 170 4.55 -1.28 12.04
C LEU A 170 3.96 -0.45 10.92
N ASP A 171 4.56 0.72 10.70
CA ASP A 171 4.13 1.67 9.72
C ASP A 171 4.31 1.13 8.30
N GLY A 172 3.32 1.41 7.48
CA GLY A 172 3.34 1.04 6.08
C GLY A 172 2.26 1.73 5.28
N ALA A 173 2.26 1.47 3.99
CA ALA A 173 1.27 2.01 3.09
C ALA A 173 0.90 1.02 1.99
N LEU A 174 -0.33 1.15 1.51
CA LEU A 174 -0.73 0.66 0.20
C LEU A 174 -0.67 1.84 -0.77
N ILE A 175 0.15 1.71 -1.80
CA ILE A 175 0.27 2.70 -2.87
C ILE A 175 -0.29 2.11 -4.14
N ARG A 176 -1.16 2.86 -4.81
CA ARG A 176 -1.78 2.48 -6.08
C ARG A 176 -1.81 3.65 -7.04
N VAL A 177 -1.46 3.39 -8.29
CA VAL A 177 -1.68 4.29 -9.42
C VAL A 177 -2.61 3.61 -10.42
N SER A 178 -3.72 4.25 -10.77
CA SER A 178 -4.72 3.68 -11.69
C SER A 178 -5.13 4.63 -12.80
N ILE A 179 -5.44 4.05 -13.95
CA ILE A 179 -5.96 4.73 -15.13
C ILE A 179 -7.23 4.03 -15.59
N ASP A 180 -8.18 4.81 -16.12
CA ASP A 180 -9.34 4.31 -16.84
C ASP A 180 -9.07 4.44 -18.35
N ARG A 181 -9.42 3.41 -19.13
CA ARG A 181 -9.41 3.45 -20.61
C ARG A 181 -8.07 3.85 -21.27
N GLY A 182 -6.93 3.50 -20.65
CA GLY A 182 -5.60 3.80 -21.19
C GLY A 182 -5.09 2.79 -22.22
N GLY A 183 -4.68 3.28 -23.39
CA GLY A 183 -3.88 2.53 -24.38
C GLY A 183 -2.40 2.40 -23.96
N ALA A 184 -1.57 1.79 -24.81
CA ALA A 184 -0.15 1.55 -24.51
C ALA A 184 0.64 2.85 -24.18
N ASP A 185 0.23 3.97 -24.78
CA ASP A 185 0.81 5.28 -24.50
C ASP A 185 0.58 5.73 -23.04
N MET A 186 -0.68 5.63 -22.58
CA MET A 186 -1.04 5.97 -21.21
C MET A 186 -0.39 5.04 -20.19
N GLU A 187 -0.22 3.75 -20.51
CA GLU A 187 0.54 2.84 -19.63
C GLU A 187 2.01 3.27 -19.50
N ARG A 188 2.64 3.69 -20.61
CA ARG A 188 4.02 4.19 -20.60
C ARG A 188 4.13 5.45 -19.72
N LYS A 189 3.26 6.43 -19.97
CA LYS A 189 3.14 7.66 -19.18
C LYS A 189 2.91 7.39 -17.69
N THR A 190 2.09 6.39 -17.36
CA THR A 190 1.83 6.01 -15.96
C THR A 190 3.06 5.43 -15.30
N LYS A 191 3.84 4.60 -16.00
CA LYS A 191 5.10 4.07 -15.48
C LYS A 191 6.15 5.16 -15.28
N ASP A 192 6.19 6.15 -16.17
CA ASP A 192 7.06 7.32 -16.01
C ASP A 192 6.65 8.16 -14.79
N PHE A 193 5.35 8.40 -14.60
CA PHE A 193 4.82 9.03 -13.39
C PHE A 193 5.20 8.26 -12.11
N ILE A 194 5.05 6.92 -12.10
CA ILE A 194 5.43 6.08 -10.96
C ILE A 194 6.93 6.26 -10.65
N ARG A 195 7.79 6.25 -11.67
CA ARG A 195 9.23 6.47 -11.51
C ARG A 195 9.53 7.82 -10.86
N GLU A 196 8.90 8.89 -11.33
CA GLU A 196 9.06 10.24 -10.78
C GLU A 196 8.47 10.39 -9.37
N ALA A 197 7.43 9.62 -9.03
CA ALA A 197 6.77 9.66 -7.73
C ALA A 197 7.57 8.95 -6.62
N ILE A 198 8.38 7.93 -6.95
CA ILE A 198 9.08 7.10 -5.96
C ILE A 198 9.94 7.91 -4.96
N PRO A 199 10.78 8.87 -5.38
CA PRO A 199 11.59 9.66 -4.44
C PRO A 199 10.72 10.47 -3.46
N PHE A 200 9.57 10.96 -3.90
CA PHE A 200 8.64 11.68 -3.04
C PHE A 200 7.93 10.75 -2.07
N LEU A 201 7.52 9.57 -2.51
CA LEU A 201 6.90 8.56 -1.64
C LEU A 201 7.87 8.13 -0.53
N LYS A 202 9.13 7.85 -0.87
CA LYS A 202 10.17 7.50 0.12
C LYS A 202 10.46 8.60 1.14
N LYS A 203 10.15 9.85 0.83
CA LYS A 203 10.37 11.00 1.72
C LYS A 203 9.16 11.30 2.61
N THR A 204 7.97 10.84 2.22
CA THR A 204 6.69 11.22 2.82
C THR A 204 6.04 10.11 3.61
N LEU A 205 6.33 8.85 3.27
CA LEU A 205 6.04 7.66 4.07
C LEU A 205 7.14 7.46 5.10
#